data_AF-A0A3R7H101-F1
#
_entry.id   AF-A0A3R7H101-F1
#
_cell.length_a   1.000
_cell.length_b   1.000
_cell.length_c   1.000
_cell.angle_alpha   90.00
_cell.angle_beta   90.00
_cell.angle_gamma   90.00
#
_symmetry.space_group_name_H-M   'P 1'
#
loop_
_entity.id
_entity.type
_entity.pdbx_description
1 polymer ?
#
loop_
_entity_poly.entity_id
_entity_poly.type
_entity_poly.pdbx_seq_one_letter_code
_entity_poly.pdbx_strand_id
1 'polypeptide(L)' 'MQLLKQLFTTDVGLFSAVGIGFMLCMLGFFVWLFTRNDAPKAGDKQP' A
#
# COMPACT_ATOMS: atom_id res chain seq x y z
N MET A 1 -6.32 -11.62 31.41
CA MET A 1 -5.79 -10.62 30.47
C MET A 1 -5.16 -11.23 29.20
N GLN A 2 -5.51 -12.46 28.80
CA GLN A 2 -5.05 -13.06 27.53
C GLN A 2 -6.09 -12.98 26.41
N LEU A 3 -7.38 -13.07 26.75
CA LEU A 3 -8.49 -12.94 25.79
C LEU A 3 -8.51 -11.57 25.08
N LEU A 4 -8.28 -10.47 25.81
CA LEU A 4 -8.21 -9.14 25.20
C LEU A 4 -7.01 -9.03 24.24
N LYS A 5 -5.85 -9.60 24.59
CA LYS A 5 -4.67 -9.57 23.71
C LYS A 5 -4.86 -10.40 22.44
N GLN A 6 -5.55 -11.54 22.50
CA GLN A 6 -5.87 -12.32 21.30
C GLN A 6 -6.88 -11.60 20.40
N LEU A 7 -7.92 -11.00 21.00
CA LEU A 7 -8.93 -10.27 20.22
C LEU A 7 -8.34 -9.00 19.58
N PHE A 8 -7.50 -8.26 20.31
CA PHE A 8 -6.81 -7.10 19.72
C PHE A 8 -5.68 -7.49 18.76
N THR A 9 -4.91 -8.56 18.98
CA THR A 9 -3.80 -8.89 18.06
C THR A 9 -4.29 -9.50 16.74
N THR A 10 -5.39 -10.24 16.76
CA THR A 10 -5.97 -10.85 15.55
C THR A 10 -6.77 -9.83 14.76
N ASP A 11 -7.65 -9.05 15.39
CA ASP A 11 -8.42 -8.03 14.66
C ASP A 11 -7.57 -6.79 14.34
N VAL A 12 -6.85 -6.20 15.30
CA VAL A 12 -6.06 -4.96 15.04
C VAL A 12 -4.83 -5.25 14.18
N GLY A 13 -4.21 -6.42 14.34
CA GLY A 13 -3.08 -6.83 13.49
C GLY A 13 -3.50 -7.08 12.05
N LEU A 14 -4.63 -7.77 11.84
CA LEU A 14 -5.19 -8.00 10.51
C LEU A 14 -5.69 -6.68 9.89
N PHE A 15 -6.38 -5.84 10.67
CA PHE A 15 -6.84 -4.53 10.21
C PHE A 15 -5.68 -3.60 9.85
N SER A 16 -4.57 -3.65 10.62
CA SER A 16 -3.33 -2.93 10.32
C SER A 16 -2.65 -3.46 9.05
N ALA A 17 -2.52 -4.78 8.90
CA ALA A 17 -1.93 -5.39 7.71
C ALA A 17 -2.76 -5.12 6.44
N VAL A 18 -4.08 -5.20 6.54
CA VAL A 18 -5.02 -4.85 5.46
C VAL A 18 -4.95 -3.36 5.15
N GLY A 19 -4.90 -2.49 6.16
CA GLY A 19 -4.76 -1.04 5.99
C GLY A 19 -3.45 -0.67 5.28
N ILE A 20 -2.32 -1.25 5.68
CA ILE A 20 -1.02 -1.05 5.05
C ILE A 20 -1.02 -1.59 3.61
N GLY A 21 -1.57 -2.79 3.40
CA GLY A 21 -1.72 -3.38 2.06
C GLY A 21 -2.57 -2.50 1.14
N PHE A 22 -3.69 -1.97 1.66
CA PHE A 22 -4.56 -1.07 0.91
C PHE A 22 -3.88 0.27 0.60
N MET A 23 -3.15 0.84 1.56
CA MET A 23 -2.44 2.10 1.41
C MET A 23 -1.31 1.99 0.38
N LEU A 24 -0.55 0.89 0.38
CA LEU A 24 0.47 0.59 -0.64
C LEU A 24 -0.16 0.31 -2.02
N CYS A 25 -1.28 -0.41 -2.07
CA CYS A 25 -1.98 -0.71 -3.32
C CYS A 25 -2.56 0.56 -3.94
N MET A 26 -3.14 1.46 -3.14
CA MET A 26 -3.60 2.78 -3.60
C MET A 26 -2.44 3.64 -4.10
N LEU A 27 -1.32 3.66 -3.39
CA LEU A 27 -0.13 4.42 -3.80
C LEU A 27 0.42 3.89 -5.13
N GLY A 28 0.54 2.58 -5.28
CA GLY A 28 0.95 1.93 -6.53
C GLY A 28 -0.03 2.18 -7.67
N PHE A 29 -1.35 2.13 -7.40
CA PHE A 29 -2.39 2.46 -8.38
C PHE A 29 -2.32 3.91 -8.83
N PHE A 30 -2.11 4.85 -7.91
CA PHE A 30 -1.92 6.27 -8.23
C PHE A 30 -0.67 6.49 -9.09
N VAL A 31 0.47 5.93 -8.69
CA VAL A 31 1.70 6.00 -9.48
C VAL A 31 1.49 5.39 -10.86
N TRP A 32 0.82 4.23 -10.96
CA TRP A 32 0.53 3.59 -12.23
C TRP A 32 -0.41 4.41 -13.11
N LEU A 33 -1.48 4.96 -12.54
CA LEU A 33 -2.46 5.78 -13.26
C LEU A 33 -1.82 7.07 -13.77
N PHE A 34 -1.08 7.78 -12.92
CA PHE A 34 -0.34 8.98 -13.31
C PHE A 34 0.81 8.68 -14.27
N THR A 35 1.51 7.55 -14.14
CA THR A 35 2.55 7.17 -15.10
C THR A 35 1.96 6.78 -16.46
N ARG A 36 0.73 6.23 -16.50
CA ARG A 36 0.01 5.99 -17.77
C ARG A 36 -0.57 7.26 -18.38
N ASN A 37 -0.91 8.26 -17.57
CA ASN A 37 -1.50 9.51 -18.06
C ASN A 37 -0.46 10.61 -18.36
N ASP A 38 0.69 10.61 -17.69
CA ASP A 38 1.67 11.72 -17.72
C ASP A 38 3.11 11.33 -18.15
N ALA A 39 3.38 10.13 -18.67
CA ALA A 39 4.74 9.83 -19.15
C ALA A 39 4.79 9.11 -20.52
N PRO A 40 5.31 9.78 -21.57
CA PRO A 40 6.52 9.26 -22.19
C PRO A 40 7.57 9.07 -21.08
N LYS A 41 7.93 7.79 -20.86
CA LYS A 41 8.91 7.23 -19.93
C LYS A 41 9.85 8.23 -19.23
N ALA A 42 9.72 8.34 -17.90
CA ALA A 42 10.80 8.79 -17.03
C ALA A 42 11.93 7.73 -17.04
N GLY A 43 12.74 7.77 -18.10
CA GLY A 43 13.87 6.89 -18.35
C GLY A 43 14.83 7.42 -19.43
N ASP A 44 14.48 8.51 -20.11
CA ASP A 44 15.39 9.24 -21.02
C ASP A 44 16.38 10.13 -20.24
N LYS A 45 17.26 9.45 -19.52
CA LYS A 45 18.61 9.90 -19.14
C LYS A 45 19.30 8.59 -18.76
N GLN A 46 20.31 8.08 -19.46
CA GLN A 46 21.52 8.72 -19.99
C GLN A 46 22.52 7.55 -20.19
N PRO A 47 23.66 7.67 -20.90
CA PRO A 47 24.04 8.39 -22.12
C PRO A 47 24.07 7.50 -23.39
#